data_AF-Q47J60-F1
#
_entry.id   AF-Q47J60-F1
#
_cell.length_a   1.000
_cell.length_b   1.000
_cell.length_c   1.000
_cell.angle_alpha   90.00
_cell.angle_beta   90.00
_cell.angle_gamma   90.00
#
_symmetry.space_group_name_H-M   'P 1'
#
loop_
_entity.id
_entity.type
_entity.pdbx_description
1 polymer ?
#
loop_
_entity_poly.entity_id
_entity_poly.type
_entity_poly.pdbx_seq_one_letter_code
_entity_poly.pdbx_strand_id
1 'polypeptide(L)'
;MSAPNTRRSLGKELAAAAAAYQTADVIPHCAVCAKPCCKLDTLVLELEWKQIKSFWRLEESRPGFDKRLSSGQGPVEIRAGDDGLYYVHSKPCPAYDEAGHACTIYGQELKPLGCSDFPVYEDQGSVVADLRCEAVNLEALTAWMARSVGPEFRIIQAADREFPFLVTLSVRRVSGAASPNKRPRHRG
;
A
#
# COMPACT_ATOMS: atom_id res chain seq x y z
N MET A 1 -17.48 3.09 -27.16
CA MET A 1 -18.21 3.93 -26.19
C MET A 1 -17.87 3.48 -24.78
N SER A 2 -17.10 4.31 -24.09
CA SER A 2 -16.89 4.48 -22.63
C SER A 2 -16.69 3.26 -21.71
N ALA A 3 -15.45 2.74 -21.64
CA ALA A 3 -14.93 1.96 -20.51
C ALA A 3 -14.09 2.72 -19.43
N PRO A 4 -13.95 4.07 -19.39
CA PRO A 4 -13.09 4.72 -18.40
C PRO A 4 -13.73 4.81 -17.00
N ASN A 5 -15.06 4.75 -16.88
CA ASN A 5 -15.73 4.89 -15.58
C ASN A 5 -15.69 3.61 -14.74
N THR A 6 -15.71 2.42 -15.36
CA THR A 6 -15.71 1.14 -14.63
C THR A 6 -14.34 0.83 -14.03
N ARG A 7 -13.23 1.11 -14.74
CA ARG A 7 -11.89 0.95 -14.16
C ARG A 7 -11.65 1.94 -13.01
N ARG A 8 -12.15 3.17 -13.14
CA ARG A 8 -12.00 4.19 -12.11
C ARG A 8 -12.89 3.94 -10.89
N SER A 9 -14.02 3.24 -11.02
CA SER A 9 -14.78 2.76 -9.84
C SER A 9 -14.07 1.59 -9.18
N LEU A 10 -13.58 0.62 -9.98
CA LEU A 10 -12.91 -0.57 -9.44
C LEU A 10 -11.63 -0.21 -8.66
N GLY A 11 -10.79 0.70 -9.15
CA GLY A 11 -9.62 1.16 -8.39
C GLY A 11 -9.99 1.79 -7.04
N LYS A 12 -11.08 2.55 -6.98
CA LYS A 12 -11.60 3.11 -5.71
C LYS A 12 -12.13 2.03 -4.76
N GLU A 13 -12.83 1.04 -5.30
CA GLU A 13 -13.33 -0.11 -4.53
C GLU A 13 -12.17 -0.94 -3.97
N LEU A 14 -11.10 -1.14 -4.75
CA LEU A 14 -9.89 -1.84 -4.34
C LEU A 14 -9.12 -1.06 -3.27
N ALA A 15 -8.95 0.26 -3.44
CA ALA A 15 -8.32 1.11 -2.44
C ALA A 15 -9.11 1.11 -1.12
N ALA A 16 -10.44 1.16 -1.19
CA ALA A 16 -11.30 1.06 -0.02
C ALA A 16 -11.20 -0.32 0.66
N ALA A 17 -11.17 -1.40 -0.13
CA ALA A 17 -11.02 -2.77 0.38
C ALA A 17 -9.67 -2.97 1.09
N ALA A 18 -8.57 -2.50 0.48
CA ALA A 18 -7.23 -2.55 1.07
C ALA A 18 -7.17 -1.75 2.38
N ALA A 19 -7.71 -0.53 2.41
CA ALA A 19 -7.76 0.29 3.62
C ALA A 19 -8.61 -0.36 4.73
N ALA A 20 -9.73 -0.99 4.37
CA ALA A 20 -10.59 -1.70 5.33
C ALA A 20 -9.88 -2.93 5.91
N TYR A 21 -9.20 -3.72 5.07
CA TYR A 21 -8.40 -4.87 5.53
C TYR A 21 -7.29 -4.42 6.49
N GLN A 22 -6.57 -3.34 6.17
CA GLN A 22 -5.57 -2.81 7.08
C GLN A 22 -6.15 -2.43 8.46
N THR A 23 -7.32 -1.78 8.47
CA THR A 23 -8.00 -1.38 9.71
C THR A 23 -8.45 -2.58 10.54
N ALA A 24 -8.91 -3.65 9.88
CA ALA A 24 -9.43 -4.83 10.53
C ALA A 24 -8.33 -5.78 11.03
N ASP A 25 -7.25 -5.95 10.27
CA ASP A 25 -6.29 -7.04 10.49
C ASP A 25 -4.87 -6.52 10.76
N VAL A 26 -4.36 -5.58 9.97
CA VAL A 26 -2.96 -5.12 10.05
C VAL A 26 -2.73 -4.22 11.27
N ILE A 27 -3.59 -3.22 11.47
CA ILE A 27 -3.45 -2.22 12.53
C ILE A 27 -3.54 -2.88 13.92
N PRO A 28 -4.53 -3.75 14.21
CA PRO A 28 -4.62 -4.39 15.52
C PRO A 28 -3.44 -5.33 15.82
N HIS A 29 -2.85 -5.96 14.81
CA HIS A 29 -1.69 -6.85 14.98
C HIS A 29 -0.41 -6.10 15.36
N CYS A 30 -0.29 -4.82 14.98
CA CYS A 30 0.98 -4.08 15.09
C CYS A 30 1.57 -4.11 16.50
N ALA A 31 0.76 -3.95 17.55
CA ALA A 31 1.20 -3.93 18.95
C ALA A 31 1.83 -5.24 19.45
N VAL A 32 1.57 -6.37 18.77
CA VAL A 32 2.09 -7.71 19.13
C VAL A 32 3.04 -8.28 18.09
N CYS A 33 3.35 -7.51 17.04
CA CYS A 33 4.16 -7.94 15.91
C CYS A 33 5.61 -8.21 16.34
N ALA A 34 6.14 -9.38 16.00
CA ALA A 34 7.53 -9.72 16.31
C ALA A 34 8.52 -9.03 15.36
N LYS A 35 8.07 -8.70 14.13
CA LYS A 35 8.82 -7.96 13.11
C LYS A 35 7.98 -6.78 12.60
N PRO A 36 7.93 -5.65 13.34
CA PRO A 36 7.12 -4.52 12.93
C PRO A 36 7.65 -3.97 11.60
N CYS A 37 6.82 -3.94 10.56
CA CYS A 37 7.23 -3.38 9.25
C CYS A 37 7.60 -1.89 9.31
N CYS A 38 7.15 -1.18 10.36
CA CYS A 38 7.54 0.19 10.69
C CYS A 38 8.87 0.29 11.47
N LYS A 39 9.40 -0.82 11.99
CA LYS A 39 10.71 -0.87 12.63
C LYS A 39 11.73 -1.21 11.55
N LEU A 40 12.29 -0.18 10.90
CA LEU A 40 13.16 -0.29 9.70
C LEU A 40 14.58 -0.78 10.05
N ASP A 41 14.71 -1.65 11.05
CA ASP A 41 15.98 -2.25 11.44
C ASP A 41 16.47 -3.28 10.41
N THR A 42 15.55 -3.84 9.63
CA THR A 42 15.77 -4.90 8.64
C THR A 42 15.37 -4.49 7.21
N LEU A 43 14.75 -3.33 7.03
CA LEU A 43 14.19 -2.87 5.76
C LEU A 43 14.80 -1.53 5.33
N VAL A 44 14.91 -1.35 4.01
CA VAL A 44 15.17 -0.05 3.38
C VAL A 44 13.84 0.47 2.86
N LEU A 45 13.39 1.63 3.32
CA LEU A 45 12.27 2.35 2.69
C LEU A 45 12.79 3.22 1.58
N GLU A 46 12.12 3.23 0.44
CA GLU A 46 12.31 4.19 -0.64
C GLU A 46 11.18 5.21 -0.56
N LEU A 47 11.53 6.48 -0.34
CA LEU A 47 10.58 7.54 -0.04
C LEU A 47 10.81 8.75 -0.94
N GLU A 48 9.74 9.41 -1.37
CA GLU A 48 9.81 10.73 -2.02
C GLU A 48 9.99 11.86 -0.99
N TRP A 49 10.42 13.03 -1.48
CA TRP A 49 10.68 14.20 -0.63
C TRP A 49 9.51 14.58 0.29
N LYS A 50 8.26 14.47 -0.20
CA LYS A 50 7.08 14.81 0.60
C LYS A 50 6.95 13.90 1.83
N GLN A 51 7.19 12.61 1.66
CA GLN A 51 7.16 11.63 2.75
C GLN A 51 8.28 11.89 3.75
N ILE A 52 9.51 12.13 3.28
CA ILE A 52 10.64 12.48 4.16
C ILE A 52 10.35 13.75 4.96
N LYS A 53 9.89 14.81 4.29
CA LYS A 53 9.55 16.08 4.93
C LYS A 53 8.51 15.89 6.04
N SER A 54 7.47 15.10 5.78
CA SER A 54 6.40 14.85 6.73
C SER A 54 6.82 13.93 7.89
N PHE A 55 7.45 12.79 7.61
CA PHE A 55 7.83 11.81 8.64
C PHE A 55 8.91 12.35 9.59
N TRP A 56 9.90 13.10 9.07
CA TRP A 56 10.93 13.74 9.89
C TRP A 56 10.56 15.16 10.35
N ARG A 57 9.32 15.61 10.09
CA ARG A 57 8.82 16.95 10.45
C ARG A 57 9.81 18.07 10.09
N LEU A 58 10.30 18.03 8.87
CA LEU A 58 11.31 18.94 8.36
C LEU A 58 10.65 20.23 7.90
N GLU A 59 11.10 21.37 8.41
CA GLU A 59 10.61 22.69 7.98
C GLU A 59 11.36 23.22 6.74
N GLU A 60 12.49 22.61 6.39
CA GLU A 60 13.34 23.06 5.30
C GLU A 60 12.80 22.71 3.90
N SER A 61 13.48 23.25 2.88
CA SER A 61 13.23 22.92 1.47
C SER A 61 14.06 21.71 1.04
N ARG A 62 13.61 21.01 -0.01
CA ARG A 62 14.32 19.86 -0.56
C ARG A 62 15.80 20.14 -0.87
N PRO A 63 16.15 21.23 -1.57
CA PRO A 63 17.57 21.51 -1.87
C PRO A 63 18.39 21.78 -0.60
N GLY A 64 17.78 22.36 0.44
CA GLY A 64 18.43 22.56 1.73
C GLY A 64 18.75 21.23 2.41
N PHE A 65 17.77 20.33 2.42
CA PHE A 65 17.94 19.00 2.97
C PHE A 65 18.96 18.16 2.19
N ASP A 66 18.91 18.18 0.86
CA ASP A 66 19.85 17.45 -0.01
C ASP A 66 21.29 17.95 0.19
N LYS A 67 21.47 19.27 0.33
CA LYS A 67 22.77 19.87 0.65
C LYS A 67 23.27 19.43 2.03
N ARG A 68 22.38 19.37 3.02
CA ARG A 68 22.69 18.93 4.39
C ARG A 68 23.02 17.44 4.43
N LEU A 69 22.30 16.62 3.66
CA LEU A 69 22.52 15.18 3.55
C LEU A 69 23.87 14.88 2.88
N SER A 70 24.16 15.54 1.75
CA SER A 70 25.43 15.39 1.03
C SER A 70 26.65 15.92 1.78
N SER A 71 26.47 16.89 2.70
CA SER A 71 27.53 17.37 3.59
C SER A 71 27.72 16.50 4.84
N GLY A 72 26.99 15.40 4.98
CA GLY A 72 27.05 14.51 6.14
C GLY A 72 26.38 15.08 7.41
N GLN A 73 25.60 16.14 7.28
CA GLN A 73 24.87 16.80 8.38
C GLN A 73 23.37 16.43 8.40
N GLY A 74 22.95 15.52 7.51
CA GLY A 74 21.61 14.94 7.49
C GLY A 74 21.44 13.79 8.50
N PRO A 75 20.22 13.30 8.72
CA PRO A 75 19.98 12.14 9.56
C PRO A 75 20.77 10.93 9.04
N VAL A 76 21.49 10.24 9.93
CA VAL A 76 22.42 9.16 9.56
C VAL A 76 21.73 7.95 8.95
N GLU A 77 20.44 7.78 9.22
CA GLU A 77 19.57 6.74 8.69
C GLU A 77 19.05 7.02 7.27
N ILE A 78 19.16 8.24 6.76
CA ILE A 78 18.68 8.63 5.43
C ILE A 78 19.86 8.67 4.45
N ARG A 79 19.65 8.16 3.24
CA ARG A 79 20.54 8.28 2.09
C ARG A 79 19.78 8.87 0.92
N ALA A 80 20.45 9.68 0.11
CA ALA A 80 19.89 10.08 -1.17
C ALA A 80 19.85 8.83 -2.08
N GLY A 81 18.71 8.60 -2.73
CA GLY A 81 18.55 7.63 -3.79
C GLY A 81 18.56 8.29 -5.16
N ASP A 82 18.34 7.46 -6.19
CA ASP A 82 18.25 7.93 -7.57
C ASP A 82 16.90 8.64 -7.82
N ASP A 83 16.84 9.45 -8.88
CA ASP A 83 15.63 10.17 -9.33
C ASP A 83 14.91 11.03 -8.28
N GLY A 84 15.61 11.38 -7.19
CA GLY A 84 15.07 12.22 -6.14
C GLY A 84 14.32 11.49 -5.03
N LEU A 85 14.56 10.19 -4.91
CA LEU A 85 14.09 9.36 -3.81
C LEU A 85 15.11 9.38 -2.66
N TYR A 86 14.67 8.86 -1.52
CA TYR A 86 15.46 8.74 -0.31
C TYR A 86 15.34 7.34 0.25
N TYR A 87 16.48 6.74 0.57
CA TYR A 87 16.55 5.43 1.21
C TYR A 87 16.69 5.61 2.72
N VAL A 88 15.79 5.01 3.49
CA VAL A 88 15.85 5.04 4.96
C VAL A 88 16.12 3.64 5.49
N HIS A 89 17.16 3.49 6.29
CA HIS A 89 17.56 2.21 6.86
C HIS A 89 18.04 2.33 8.32
N SER A 90 17.93 1.24 9.08
CA SER A 90 18.62 1.04 10.37
C SER A 90 18.17 1.93 11.54
N LYS A 91 16.96 2.51 11.47
CA LYS A 91 16.22 3.05 12.63
C LYS A 91 14.72 2.84 12.45
N PRO A 92 13.94 2.68 13.53
CA PRO A 92 12.50 2.65 13.41
C PRO A 92 12.00 3.90 12.67
N CYS A 93 10.98 3.72 11.83
CA CYS A 93 10.25 4.83 11.23
C CYS A 93 9.93 5.84 12.33
N PRO A 94 10.05 7.16 12.13
CA PRO A 94 9.67 8.15 13.14
C PRO A 94 8.23 8.03 13.63
N ALA A 95 7.36 7.35 12.86
CA ALA A 95 6.00 7.03 13.26
C ALA A 95 5.90 5.77 14.15
N TYR A 96 6.97 5.01 14.36
CA TYR A 96 6.97 3.86 15.26
C TYR A 96 7.05 4.34 16.72
N ASP A 97 6.03 4.00 17.50
CA ASP A 97 6.03 4.17 18.94
C ASP A 97 6.75 2.96 19.57
N GLU A 98 7.96 3.19 20.10
CA GLU A 98 8.74 2.14 20.76
C GLU A 98 8.08 1.65 22.06
N ALA A 99 7.32 2.49 22.76
CA ALA A 99 6.68 2.11 24.01
C ALA A 99 5.39 1.30 23.77
N GLY A 100 4.60 1.70 22.78
CA GLY A 100 3.37 1.00 22.37
C GLY A 100 3.58 -0.11 21.33
N HIS A 101 4.82 -0.29 20.85
CA HIS A 101 5.20 -1.22 19.79
C HIS A 101 4.35 -1.14 18.52
N ALA A 102 3.84 0.04 18.14
CA ALA A 102 2.90 0.22 17.05
C ALA A 102 3.26 1.40 16.12
N CYS A 103 2.76 1.39 14.89
CA CYS A 103 2.89 2.55 14.00
C CYS A 103 1.77 3.56 14.30
N THR A 104 2.14 4.81 14.52
CA THR A 104 1.22 5.92 14.82
C THR A 104 0.62 6.57 13.57
N ILE A 105 1.07 6.19 12.37
CA ILE A 105 0.61 6.76 11.09
C ILE A 105 -0.83 6.35 10.74
N TYR A 106 -1.33 5.27 11.32
CA TYR A 106 -2.64 4.72 11.02
C TYR A 106 -3.75 5.67 11.50
N GLY A 107 -4.35 6.42 10.56
CA GLY A 107 -5.46 7.35 10.82
C GLY A 107 -5.09 8.83 10.97
N GLN A 108 -3.84 9.23 10.70
CA GLN A 108 -3.42 10.64 10.79
C GLN A 108 -3.47 11.37 9.44
N GLU A 109 -3.73 12.69 9.48
CA GLU A 109 -3.66 13.61 8.32
C GLU A 109 -2.28 13.60 7.63
N LEU A 110 -1.25 13.13 8.33
CA LEU A 110 0.09 12.86 7.81
C LEU A 110 0.11 11.83 6.67
N LYS A 111 -0.98 11.10 6.40
CA LYS A 111 -1.15 10.26 5.21
C LYS A 111 -1.55 11.14 4.03
N PRO A 112 -0.65 11.45 3.08
CA PRO A 112 -1.05 12.16 1.86
C PRO A 112 -2.15 11.39 1.15
N LEU A 113 -3.10 12.11 0.55
CA LEU A 113 -4.06 11.50 -0.37
C LEU A 113 -3.28 10.76 -1.47
N GLY A 114 -3.42 9.43 -1.52
CA GLY A 114 -2.71 8.57 -2.49
C GLY A 114 -1.44 7.87 -1.99
N CYS A 115 -1.07 7.98 -0.71
CA CYS A 115 0.11 7.27 -0.19
C CYS A 115 -0.15 5.76 0.00
N SER A 116 0.70 4.97 -0.68
CA SER A 116 0.65 3.52 -0.86
C SER A 116 1.57 2.72 0.07
N ASP A 117 2.35 3.35 0.95
CA ASP A 117 3.44 2.68 1.71
C ASP A 117 2.98 1.81 2.88
N PHE A 118 1.88 1.08 2.69
CA PHE A 118 1.36 0.17 3.67
C PHE A 118 1.62 -1.28 3.28
N PRO A 119 1.50 -2.23 4.22
CA PRO A 119 1.61 -3.63 3.88
C PRO A 119 0.56 -4.11 2.87
N VAL A 120 -0.53 -3.36 2.66
CA VAL A 120 -1.54 -3.65 1.64
C VAL A 120 -2.06 -2.34 1.05
N TYR A 121 -1.90 -2.13 -0.26
CA TYR A 121 -2.29 -0.89 -0.92
C TYR A 121 -2.78 -1.10 -2.34
N GLU A 122 -3.57 -0.17 -2.87
CA GLU A 122 -3.94 -0.15 -4.28
C GLU A 122 -2.86 0.55 -5.11
N ASP A 123 -2.50 -0.06 -6.23
CA ASP A 123 -1.60 0.48 -7.25
C ASP A 123 -2.13 0.13 -8.65
N GLN A 124 -2.46 1.17 -9.42
CA GLN A 124 -2.87 1.08 -10.83
C GLN A 124 -3.95 0.03 -11.15
N GLY A 125 -4.94 -0.13 -10.27
CA GLY A 125 -6.06 -1.06 -10.41
C GLY A 125 -5.77 -2.48 -9.93
N SER A 126 -4.67 -2.69 -9.20
CA SER A 126 -4.36 -3.91 -8.46
C SER A 126 -4.10 -3.59 -7.00
N VAL A 127 -4.10 -4.60 -6.13
CA VAL A 127 -3.65 -4.44 -4.75
C VAL A 127 -2.27 -5.07 -4.61
N VAL A 128 -1.31 -4.36 -4.03
CA VAL A 128 0.00 -4.89 -3.66
C VAL A 128 -0.03 -5.24 -2.18
N ALA A 129 0.50 -6.41 -1.85
CA ALA A 129 0.63 -6.92 -0.49
C ALA A 129 2.10 -7.20 -0.17
N ASP A 130 2.61 -6.63 0.92
CA ASP A 130 3.97 -6.82 1.42
C ASP A 130 3.98 -7.83 2.57
N LEU A 131 4.46 -9.03 2.26
CA LEU A 131 4.53 -10.19 3.15
C LEU A 131 5.63 -10.07 4.21
N ARG A 132 6.41 -8.99 4.19
CA ARG A 132 7.33 -8.69 5.31
C ARG A 132 6.54 -8.30 6.56
N CYS A 133 5.30 -7.85 6.41
CA CYS A 133 4.39 -7.64 7.51
C CYS A 133 3.71 -8.95 7.92
N GLU A 134 3.96 -9.40 9.15
CA GLU A 134 3.40 -10.64 9.72
C GLU A 134 1.86 -10.68 9.73
N ALA A 135 1.22 -9.51 9.77
CA ALA A 135 -0.23 -9.38 9.77
C ALA A 135 -0.87 -9.63 8.40
N VAL A 136 -0.07 -9.59 7.32
CA VAL A 136 -0.58 -9.77 5.96
C VAL A 136 -0.77 -11.25 5.68
N ASN A 137 -2.03 -11.67 5.70
CA ASN A 137 -2.45 -13.02 5.31
C ASN A 137 -3.06 -12.98 3.91
N LEU A 138 -2.37 -13.56 2.92
CA LEU A 138 -2.81 -13.55 1.52
C LEU A 138 -4.16 -14.22 1.28
N GLU A 139 -4.46 -15.31 1.98
CA GLU A 139 -5.74 -16.00 1.84
C GLU A 139 -6.88 -15.14 2.37
N ALA A 140 -6.69 -14.56 3.56
CA ALA A 140 -7.66 -13.65 4.17
C ALA A 140 -7.87 -12.40 3.32
N LEU A 141 -6.79 -11.78 2.85
CA LEU A 141 -6.83 -10.62 1.96
C LEU A 141 -7.52 -10.95 0.63
N THR A 142 -7.25 -12.10 0.04
CA THR A 142 -7.89 -12.54 -1.20
C THR A 142 -9.39 -12.73 -1.02
N ALA A 143 -9.80 -13.40 0.06
CA ALA A 143 -11.20 -13.57 0.40
C ALA A 143 -11.88 -12.22 0.69
N TRP A 144 -11.17 -11.31 1.35
CA TRP A 144 -11.62 -9.95 1.63
C TRP A 144 -11.90 -9.18 0.34
N MET A 145 -10.92 -9.12 -0.56
CA MET A 145 -11.05 -8.46 -1.84
C MET A 145 -12.17 -9.06 -2.69
N ALA A 146 -12.27 -10.39 -2.76
CA ALA A 146 -13.33 -11.08 -3.50
C ALA A 146 -14.73 -10.69 -3.01
N ARG A 147 -14.92 -10.55 -1.68
CA ARG A 147 -16.18 -10.04 -1.12
C ARG A 147 -16.45 -8.59 -1.50
N SER A 148 -15.42 -7.75 -1.58
CA SER A 148 -15.56 -6.34 -1.91
C SER A 148 -15.91 -6.08 -3.38
N VAL A 149 -15.29 -6.81 -4.31
CA VAL A 149 -15.50 -6.58 -5.76
C VAL A 149 -16.71 -7.34 -6.34
N GLY A 150 -17.18 -8.38 -5.66
CA GLY A 150 -18.35 -9.15 -6.08
C GLY A 150 -18.04 -10.44 -6.86
N PRO A 151 -19.04 -11.34 -6.99
CA PRO A 151 -18.88 -12.70 -7.52
C PRO A 151 -18.58 -12.78 -9.02
N GLU A 152 -18.81 -11.70 -9.77
CA GLU A 152 -18.49 -11.60 -11.19
C GLU A 152 -16.98 -11.44 -11.45
N PHE A 153 -16.20 -11.25 -10.40
CA PHE A 153 -14.76 -11.12 -10.45
C PHE A 153 -14.05 -12.22 -9.65
N ARG A 154 -12.85 -12.57 -10.11
CA ARG A 154 -11.90 -13.40 -9.37
C ARG A 154 -10.61 -12.63 -9.15
N ILE A 155 -9.97 -12.92 -8.03
CA ILE A 155 -8.66 -12.35 -7.68
C ILE A 155 -7.57 -13.29 -8.20
N ILE A 156 -6.54 -12.71 -8.79
CA ILE A 156 -5.35 -13.41 -9.28
C ILE A 156 -4.14 -12.85 -8.54
N GLN A 157 -3.33 -13.73 -7.99
CA GLN A 157 -2.11 -13.36 -7.29
C GLN A 157 -0.89 -13.61 -8.18
N ALA A 158 0.09 -12.72 -8.11
CA ALA A 158 1.40 -12.89 -8.70
C ALA A 158 2.45 -12.28 -7.76
N ALA A 159 3.43 -13.08 -7.33
CA ALA A 159 4.59 -12.55 -6.62
C ALA A 159 5.50 -11.80 -7.60
N ASP A 160 6.09 -10.71 -7.14
CA ASP A 160 7.14 -10.02 -7.88
C ASP A 160 8.37 -10.93 -8.01
N ARG A 161 9.06 -10.83 -9.15
CA ARG A 161 10.19 -11.72 -9.46
C ARG A 161 11.47 -11.32 -8.73
N GLU A 162 11.67 -10.03 -8.54
CA GLU A 162 12.83 -9.46 -7.88
C GLU A 162 12.60 -9.38 -6.36
N PHE A 163 11.35 -9.14 -5.96
CA PHE A 163 10.93 -9.03 -4.58
C PHE A 163 9.80 -10.02 -4.26
N PRO A 164 10.07 -11.32 -4.08
CA PRO A 164 9.02 -12.34 -3.87
C PRO A 164 8.11 -12.11 -2.66
N PHE A 165 8.50 -11.24 -1.74
CA PHE A 165 7.69 -10.80 -0.61
C PHE A 165 6.66 -9.72 -0.98
N LEU A 166 6.72 -9.14 -2.18
CA LEU A 166 5.67 -8.30 -2.74
C LEU A 166 4.78 -9.16 -3.63
N VAL A 167 3.49 -9.17 -3.35
CA VAL A 167 2.49 -9.93 -4.12
C VAL A 167 1.43 -8.98 -4.65
N THR A 168 1.25 -8.99 -5.97
CA THR A 168 0.19 -8.26 -6.65
C THR A 168 -1.06 -9.13 -6.75
N LEU A 169 -2.19 -8.59 -6.27
CA LEU A 169 -3.54 -9.13 -6.39
C LEU A 169 -4.31 -8.31 -7.43
N SER A 170 -4.52 -8.88 -8.62
CA SER A 170 -5.27 -8.25 -9.70
C SER A 170 -6.65 -8.85 -9.85
N VAL A 171 -7.61 -8.04 -10.27
CA VAL A 171 -9.00 -8.46 -10.49
C VAL A 171 -9.20 -8.86 -11.96
N ARG A 172 -9.82 -10.04 -12.20
CA ARG A 172 -10.29 -10.44 -13.54
C ARG A 172 -11.76 -10.82 -13.51
N ARG A 173 -12.51 -10.42 -14.54
CA ARG A 173 -13.88 -10.90 -14.73
C ARG A 173 -13.90 -12.41 -14.96
N VAL A 174 -14.88 -13.07 -14.35
CA VAL A 174 -15.20 -14.47 -14.63
C VAL A 174 -15.94 -14.52 -15.96
N SER A 175 -15.29 -15.08 -16.99
CA SER A 175 -15.94 -15.34 -18.28
C SER A 175 -17.01 -16.42 -18.09
N GLY A 176 -18.28 -16.01 -18.03
CA GLY A 176 -19.41 -16.92 -17.86
C GLY A 176 -20.66 -16.31 -17.18
N ALA A 177 -20.56 -15.15 -16.52
CA ALA A 177 -21.73 -14.46 -15.98
C ALA A 177 -22.58 -13.87 -17.13
N ALA A 178 -23.55 -14.66 -17.60
CA ALA A 178 -24.50 -14.26 -18.62
C ALA A 178 -25.17 -12.93 -18.24
N SER A 179 -25.09 -11.93 -19.13
CA SER A 179 -25.92 -10.73 -19.00
C SER A 179 -27.41 -11.16 -19.03
N PRO A 180 -28.22 -10.85 -18.01
CA PRO A 180 -29.65 -11.11 -18.05
C PRO A 180 -30.32 -10.00 -18.86
N ASN A 181 -30.06 -9.94 -20.16
CA ASN A 181 -30.86 -9.09 -21.03
C ASN A 181 -30.83 -9.54 -22.50
N LYS A 182 -31.58 -10.60 -22.78
CA LYS A 182 -32.21 -10.75 -24.10
C LYS A 182 -33.71 -10.95 -23.88
N ARG A 183 -34.47 -9.85 -23.97
CA ARG A 183 -35.92 -9.88 -24.16
C ARG A 183 -36.24 -10.78 -25.37
N PRO A 184 -37.21 -11.70 -25.28
CA PRO A 184 -37.64 -12.46 -26.44
C PRO A 184 -38.35 -11.51 -27.41
N ARG A 185 -37.91 -11.49 -28.67
CA ARG A 185 -38.66 -10.88 -29.77
C ARG A 185 -39.89 -11.77 -30.03
N HIS A 186 -41.06 -11.30 -29.64
CA HIS A 186 -42.32 -11.80 -30.20
C HIS A 186 -42.36 -11.41 -31.68
N ARG A 187 -42.44 -12.41 -32.56
CA ARG A 187 -42.97 -12.27 -33.91
C ARG A 187 -44.47 -12.54 -33.84
N GLY A 188 -45.27 -11.55 -34.20
CA GLY A 188 -46.67 -11.63 -34.57
C GLY A 188 -46.85 -10.72 -35.78
#